data_AF-A0A3M0CC38-F1
#
_entry.id   AF-A0A3M0CC38-F1
#
_cell.length_a   1.000
_cell.length_b   1.000
_cell.length_c   1.000
_cell.angle_alpha   90.00
_cell.angle_beta   90.00
_cell.angle_gamma   90.00
#
_symmetry.space_group_name_H-M   'P 1'
#
loop_
_entity.id
_entity.type
_entity.pdbx_description
1 polymer ?
#
loop_
_entity_poly.entity_id
_entity_poly.type
_entity_poly.pdbx_seq_one_letter_code
_entity_poly.pdbx_strand_id
1 'polypeptide(L)'
;MRSPSIAWRLIRQSLTLDTSDDICAGYIVDRLERAPGDVFAVIDYLQLLDQIRRHPELAVQVMQLKAFADSTGAIIVTLSQIGRSFKAGGKPLPELSDIRLPNPVDLSLFTRTCFMHDGKIRLDPRP
;
A
#
# COMPACT_ATOMS: atom_id res chain seq x y z
N MET A 1 -3.20 28.79 12.87
CA MET A 1 -2.51 27.70 13.59
C MET A 1 -3.59 26.88 14.32
N ARG A 2 -4.12 25.81 13.70
CA ARG A 2 -5.16 24.98 14.32
C ARG A 2 -4.47 23.96 15.23
N SER A 3 -4.83 23.93 16.52
CA SER A 3 -4.40 22.89 17.45
C SER A 3 -4.65 21.50 16.84
N PRO A 4 -3.77 20.51 17.07
CA PRO A 4 -4.00 19.15 16.59
C PRO A 4 -5.34 18.67 17.19
N SER A 5 -6.31 18.38 16.33
CA SER A 5 -7.58 17.78 16.75
C SER A 5 -7.31 16.52 17.58
N ILE A 6 -8.21 16.18 18.50
CA ILE A 6 -8.18 14.97 19.33
C ILE A 6 -7.80 13.70 18.52
N ALA A 7 -8.17 13.66 17.23
CA ALA A 7 -7.78 12.61 16.28
C ALA A 7 -6.26 12.39 16.16
N TRP A 8 -5.45 13.46 16.08
CA TRP A 8 -3.98 13.32 15.99
C TRP A 8 -3.38 12.73 17.26
N ARG A 9 -3.97 13.03 18.42
CA ARG A 9 -3.52 12.49 19.70
C ARG A 9 -3.83 10.99 19.80
N LEU A 10 -4.99 10.56 19.30
CA LEU A 10 -5.39 9.15 19.28
C LEU A 10 -4.54 8.34 18.30
N ILE A 11 -4.27 8.84 17.09
CA ILE A 11 -3.39 8.16 16.12
C ILE A 11 -2.00 7.93 16.71
N ARG A 12 -1.43 8.91 17.43
CA ARG A 12 -0.09 8.74 18.05
C ARG A 12 -0.04 7.66 19.14
N GLN A 13 -1.16 7.34 19.77
CA GLN A 13 -1.20 6.35 20.85
C GLN A 13 -1.42 4.92 20.34
N SER A 14 -1.89 4.75 19.10
CA SER A 14 -2.16 3.44 18.49
C SER A 14 -1.33 3.15 17.23
N LEU A 15 -0.46 4.07 16.80
CA LEU A 15 0.42 3.87 15.66
C LEU A 15 1.57 2.92 16.00
N THR A 16 1.66 1.83 15.25
CA THR A 16 2.86 0.97 15.25
C THR A 16 3.65 1.25 13.98
N LEU A 17 4.93 1.62 14.14
CA LEU A 17 5.88 1.74 13.03
C LEU A 17 6.73 0.47 12.98
N ASP A 18 6.65 -0.25 11.87
CA ASP A 18 7.49 -1.42 11.59
C ASP A 18 8.47 -1.06 10.47
N THR A 19 9.76 -1.33 10.70
CA THR A 19 10.86 -1.04 9.76
C THR A 19 11.68 -2.30 9.49
N SER A 20 11.08 -3.47 9.68
CA SER A 20 11.75 -4.75 9.48
C SER A 20 12.20 -4.92 8.03
N ASP A 21 13.47 -5.29 7.85
CA ASP A 21 14.05 -5.55 6.53
C ASP A 21 13.49 -6.82 5.89
N ASP A 22 12.86 -7.71 6.66
CA ASP A 22 12.36 -9.01 6.20
C ASP A 22 10.88 -8.99 5.77
N ILE A 23 10.42 -7.84 5.25
CA ILE A 23 9.01 -7.64 4.92
C ILE A 23 8.55 -8.59 3.79
N CYS A 24 7.45 -9.29 4.05
CA CYS A 24 6.69 -10.07 3.08
C CYS A 24 5.22 -10.12 3.49
N ALA A 25 4.34 -10.59 2.60
CA ALA A 25 2.92 -10.76 2.90
C ALA A 25 2.65 -11.62 4.15
N GLY A 26 3.38 -12.74 4.31
CA GLY A 26 3.26 -13.59 5.50
C GLY A 26 3.60 -12.85 6.79
N TYR A 27 4.73 -12.15 6.80
CA TYR A 27 5.14 -11.32 7.94
C TYR A 27 4.09 -10.24 8.28
N ILE A 28 3.55 -9.56 7.27
CA ILE A 28 2.52 -8.54 7.45
C ILE A 28 1.27 -9.17 8.06
N VAL A 29 0.74 -10.25 7.46
CA VAL A 29 -0.46 -10.95 7.95
C VAL A 29 -0.28 -11.38 9.41
N ASP A 30 0.82 -12.07 9.72
CA ASP A 30 1.15 -12.50 11.08
C ASP A 30 1.19 -11.35 12.10
N ARG A 31 1.54 -10.14 11.66
CA ARG A 31 1.58 -8.95 12.51
C ARG A 31 0.19 -8.35 12.69
N LEU A 32 -0.58 -8.26 11.61
CA LEU A 32 -1.93 -7.70 11.61
C LEU A 32 -2.93 -8.58 12.36
N GLU A 33 -2.80 -9.92 12.30
CA GLU A 33 -3.62 -10.85 13.08
C GLU A 33 -3.48 -10.67 14.60
N ARG A 34 -2.31 -10.21 15.05
CA ARG A 34 -2.02 -9.96 16.46
C ARG A 34 -2.39 -8.54 16.89
N ALA A 35 -2.86 -7.68 15.98
CA ALA A 35 -3.25 -6.32 16.29
C ALA A 35 -4.65 -6.29 16.94
N PRO A 36 -4.86 -5.47 17.98
CA PRO A 36 -6.17 -5.35 18.60
C PRO A 36 -7.11 -4.48 17.76
N GLY A 37 -8.34 -4.96 17.55
CA GLY A 37 -9.42 -4.19 16.91
C GLY A 37 -9.32 -4.12 15.38
N ASP A 38 -10.03 -3.17 14.78
CA ASP A 38 -10.04 -2.96 13.33
C ASP A 38 -8.66 -2.50 12.83
N VAL A 39 -8.17 -3.15 11.79
CA VAL A 39 -6.81 -2.94 11.28
C VAL A 39 -6.80 -2.00 10.08
N PHE A 40 -5.96 -0.97 10.17
CA PHE A 40 -5.56 -0.13 9.03
C PHE A 40 -4.04 -0.17 8.88
N ALA A 41 -3.56 -0.74 7.77
CA ALA A 41 -2.13 -0.92 7.50
C ALA A 41 -1.71 -0.13 6.26
N VAL A 42 -0.56 0.55 6.35
CA VAL A 42 0.08 1.22 5.22
C VAL A 42 1.43 0.56 4.96
N ILE A 43 1.64 0.09 3.73
CA ILE A 43 2.88 -0.50 3.27
C ILE A 43 3.58 0.54 2.39
N ASP A 44 4.71 1.06 2.86
CA ASP A 44 5.57 1.99 2.13
C ASP A 44 6.87 1.27 1.74
N TYR A 45 7.00 0.71 0.53
CA TYR A 45 6.09 0.70 -0.62
C TYR A 45 5.96 -0.71 -1.24
N LEU A 46 4.98 -0.92 -2.12
CA LEU A 46 4.64 -2.21 -2.75
C LEU A 46 5.86 -2.97 -3.29
N GLN A 47 6.77 -2.25 -3.95
CA GLN A 47 7.96 -2.82 -4.57
C GLN A 47 8.98 -3.36 -3.54
N LEU A 48 8.87 -3.05 -2.24
CA LEU A 48 9.70 -3.67 -1.19
C LEU A 48 9.44 -5.17 -1.06
N LEU A 49 8.20 -5.61 -1.30
CA LEU A 49 7.82 -7.01 -1.19
C LEU A 49 8.55 -7.91 -2.20
N ASP A 50 9.07 -7.33 -3.28
CA ASP A 50 9.75 -8.05 -4.36
C ASP A 50 11.29 -8.00 -4.25
N GLN A 51 11.85 -7.37 -3.21
CA GLN A 51 13.30 -7.17 -3.11
C GLN A 51 14.07 -8.43 -2.66
N ILE A 52 13.45 -9.28 -1.84
CA ILE A 52 14.10 -10.45 -1.25
C ILE A 52 13.75 -11.70 -2.06
N ARG A 53 14.73 -12.24 -2.79
CA ARG A 53 14.55 -13.39 -3.70
C ARG A 53 14.04 -14.67 -3.05
N ARG A 54 14.19 -14.83 -1.72
CA ARG A 54 13.70 -16.00 -0.98
C ARG A 54 12.21 -15.89 -0.64
N HIS A 55 11.62 -14.70 -0.75
CA HIS A 55 10.20 -14.47 -0.51
C HIS A 55 9.38 -14.88 -1.73
N PRO A 56 8.07 -15.15 -1.54
CA PRO A 56 7.18 -15.46 -2.66
C PRO A 56 7.16 -14.34 -3.70
N GLU A 57 6.79 -14.66 -4.94
CA GLU A 57 6.63 -13.65 -5.99
C GLU A 57 5.63 -12.56 -5.60
N LEU A 58 5.84 -11.33 -6.08
CA LEU A 58 4.98 -10.19 -5.76
C LEU A 58 3.48 -10.48 -6.00
N ALA A 59 3.14 -11.17 -7.09
CA ALA A 59 1.75 -11.55 -7.38
C ALA A 59 1.14 -12.46 -6.30
N VAL A 60 1.90 -13.44 -5.80
CA VAL A 60 1.47 -14.34 -4.72
C VAL A 60 1.26 -13.56 -3.43
N GLN A 61 2.18 -12.65 -3.12
CA GLN A 61 2.08 -11.80 -1.93
C GLN A 61 0.86 -10.87 -1.99
N VAL A 62 0.57 -10.24 -3.14
CA VAL A 62 -0.62 -9.38 -3.30
C VAL A 62 -1.92 -10.18 -3.18
N MET A 63 -1.98 -11.39 -3.74
CA MET A 63 -3.13 -12.28 -3.55
C MET A 63 -3.34 -12.64 -2.07
N GLN A 64 -2.26 -12.94 -1.34
CA GLN A 64 -2.34 -13.25 0.09
C GLN A 64 -2.85 -12.05 0.91
N LEU A 65 -2.32 -10.85 0.65
CA LEU A 65 -2.79 -9.62 1.31
C LEU A 65 -4.26 -9.33 0.99
N LYS A 66 -4.69 -9.54 -0.25
CA LYS A 66 -6.09 -9.38 -0.66
C LYS A 66 -7.01 -10.37 0.05
N ALA A 67 -6.64 -11.64 0.10
CA ALA A 67 -7.41 -12.68 0.79
C ALA A 67 -7.53 -12.37 2.29
N PHE A 68 -6.44 -11.93 2.92
CA PHE A 68 -6.45 -11.50 4.31
C PHE A 68 -7.42 -10.33 4.54
N ALA A 69 -7.33 -9.27 3.73
CA ALA A 69 -8.22 -8.11 3.82
C ALA A 69 -9.70 -8.49 3.64
N ASP A 70 -10.00 -9.38 2.68
CA ASP A 70 -11.37 -9.87 2.46
C ASP A 70 -11.91 -10.68 3.64
N SER A 71 -11.06 -11.51 4.26
CA SER A 71 -11.47 -12.38 5.37
C SER A 71 -11.64 -11.66 6.70
N THR A 72 -10.89 -10.57 6.91
CA THR A 72 -10.83 -9.87 8.21
C THR A 72 -11.52 -8.51 8.20
N GLY A 73 -11.78 -7.93 7.02
CA GLY A 73 -12.19 -6.53 6.90
C GLY A 73 -11.04 -5.53 7.11
N ALA A 74 -9.79 -6.00 7.23
CA ALA A 74 -8.63 -5.13 7.35
C ALA A 74 -8.48 -4.23 6.11
N ILE A 75 -8.14 -2.96 6.34
CA ILE A 75 -7.82 -2.02 5.26
C ILE A 75 -6.31 -2.03 5.06
N ILE A 76 -5.87 -2.47 3.89
CA ILE A 76 -4.45 -2.46 3.50
C ILE A 76 -4.26 -1.46 2.37
N VAL A 77 -3.37 -0.50 2.60
CA VAL A 77 -2.97 0.51 1.62
C VAL A 77 -1.51 0.27 1.25
N THR A 78 -1.21 0.13 -0.04
CA THR A 78 0.19 0.08 -0.51
C THR A 78 0.53 1.38 -1.21
N LEU A 79 1.60 2.05 -0.78
CA LEU A 79 2.20 3.11 -1.58
C LEU A 79 2.94 2.45 -2.75
N SER A 80 2.96 3.12 -3.91
CA SER A 80 3.64 2.59 -5.07
C SER A 80 4.38 3.69 -5.80
N GLN A 81 5.62 3.40 -6.21
CA GLN A 81 6.40 4.30 -7.04
C GLN A 81 5.84 4.38 -8.46
N ILE A 82 5.96 5.57 -9.04
CA ILE A 82 5.64 5.85 -10.44
C ILE A 82 6.91 5.77 -11.29
N GLY A 83 6.79 5.15 -12.47
CA GLY A 83 7.86 5.02 -13.45
C GLY A 83 8.33 6.38 -13.99
N ARG A 84 9.59 6.44 -14.42
CA ARG A 84 10.17 7.69 -14.95
C ARG A 84 9.52 8.15 -16.26
N SER A 85 8.89 7.24 -17.00
CA SER A 85 8.15 7.51 -18.23
C SER A 85 7.03 8.52 -18.03
N PHE A 86 6.37 8.53 -16.87
CA PHE A 86 5.33 9.49 -16.54
C PHE A 86 5.80 10.95 -16.70
N LYS A 87 7.02 11.26 -16.23
CA LYS A 87 7.58 12.63 -16.30
C LYS A 87 7.76 13.10 -17.75
N ALA A 88 8.01 12.19 -18.68
CA ALA A 88 8.15 12.54 -20.09
C ALA A 88 6.79 12.76 -20.78
N GLY A 89 5.70 12.26 -20.21
CA GLY A 89 4.37 12.26 -20.83
C GLY A 89 3.55 13.55 -20.66
N GLY A 90 3.97 14.49 -19.79
CA GLY A 90 3.26 15.75 -19.57
C GLY A 90 1.85 15.62 -18.97
N LYS A 91 1.45 14.42 -18.54
CA LYS A 91 0.14 14.15 -17.93
C LYS A 91 0.05 14.82 -16.55
N PRO A 92 -1.12 15.38 -16.17
CA PRO A 92 -1.27 16.07 -14.89
C PRO A 92 -1.32 15.14 -13.68
N LEU A 93 -1.64 13.87 -13.88
CA LEU A 93 -1.72 12.82 -12.86
C LEU A 93 -1.29 11.48 -13.48
N PRO A 94 -0.64 10.60 -12.72
CA PRO A 94 -0.35 9.25 -13.18
C PRO A 94 -1.62 8.40 -13.31
N GLU A 95 -1.48 7.28 -13.99
CA GLU A 95 -2.48 6.22 -14.08
C GLU A 95 -1.85 4.84 -13.80
N LEU A 96 -2.65 3.77 -13.91
CA LEU A 96 -2.20 2.40 -13.60
C LEU A 96 -0.96 1.98 -14.40
N SER A 97 -0.91 2.35 -15.68
CA SER A 97 0.21 2.02 -16.58
C SER A 97 1.52 2.70 -16.17
N ASP A 98 1.44 3.76 -15.36
CA ASP A 98 2.60 4.48 -14.86
C ASP A 98 3.17 3.86 -13.56
N ILE A 99 2.50 2.86 -12.97
CA ILE A 99 2.97 2.17 -11.76
C ILE A 99 4.26 1.42 -12.08
N ARG A 100 5.30 1.63 -11.27
CA ARG A 100 6.57 0.93 -11.41
C ARG A 100 6.47 -0.47 -10.82
N LEU A 101 6.43 -1.50 -11.66
CA LEU A 101 6.41 -2.88 -11.21
C LEU A 101 7.74 -3.58 -11.52
N PRO A 102 8.46 -4.12 -10.52
CA PRO A 102 9.66 -4.93 -10.76
C PRO A 102 9.31 -6.30 -11.38
N ASN A 103 8.16 -6.86 -10.98
CA ASN A 103 7.56 -8.07 -11.54
C ASN A 103 6.05 -7.86 -11.79
N PRO A 104 5.44 -8.58 -12.75
CA PRO A 104 4.01 -8.45 -13.05
C PRO A 104 3.11 -8.72 -11.84
N VAL A 105 2.08 -7.91 -11.68
CA VAL A 105 1.04 -8.05 -10.66
C VAL A 105 -0.31 -7.73 -11.29
N ASP A 106 -1.32 -8.51 -10.95
CA ASP A 106 -2.70 -8.16 -11.26
C ASP A 106 -3.17 -7.00 -10.38
N LEU A 107 -3.18 -5.81 -10.95
CA LEU A 107 -3.61 -4.59 -10.25
C LEU A 107 -5.13 -4.56 -10.01
N SER A 108 -5.93 -5.40 -10.68
CA SER A 108 -7.38 -5.48 -10.44
C SER A 108 -7.75 -6.04 -9.07
N LEU A 109 -6.76 -6.65 -8.38
CA LEU A 109 -6.88 -7.11 -6.99
C LEU A 109 -7.09 -5.94 -6.01
N PHE A 110 -6.67 -4.73 -6.38
CA PHE A 110 -6.92 -3.54 -5.57
C PHE A 110 -8.37 -3.07 -5.73
N THR A 111 -8.96 -2.59 -4.64
CA THR A 111 -10.35 -2.11 -4.63
C THR A 111 -10.47 -0.62 -4.89
N ARG A 112 -9.39 0.14 -4.73
CA ARG A 112 -9.31 1.59 -4.92
C ARG A 112 -7.89 1.96 -5.34
N THR A 113 -7.76 3.03 -6.11
CA THR A 113 -6.46 3.63 -6.45
C THR A 113 -6.49 5.12 -6.23
N CYS A 114 -5.41 5.67 -5.68
CA CYS A 114 -5.26 7.09 -5.44
C CYS A 114 -3.99 7.58 -6.12
N PHE A 115 -4.15 8.44 -7.12
CA PHE A 115 -3.05 9.02 -7.88
C PHE A 115 -2.81 10.45 -7.45
N MET A 116 -1.55 10.81 -7.24
CA MET A 116 -1.15 12.13 -6.75
C MET A 116 0.01 12.68 -7.56
N HIS A 117 -0.07 13.95 -7.96
CA HIS A 117 1.02 14.68 -8.60
C HIS A 117 0.83 16.19 -8.44
N ASP A 118 1.87 16.90 -7.99
CA ASP A 118 1.89 18.36 -7.90
C ASP A 118 0.64 18.97 -7.21
N GLY A 119 0.32 18.45 -6.03
CA GLY A 119 -0.85 18.88 -5.23
C GLY A 119 -2.22 18.43 -5.77
N LYS A 120 -2.28 17.80 -6.94
CA LYS A 120 -3.50 17.19 -7.48
C LYS A 120 -3.65 15.77 -6.96
N ILE A 121 -4.90 15.37 -6.73
CA ILE A 121 -5.27 14.03 -6.24
C ILE A 121 -6.47 13.52 -7.03
N ARG A 122 -6.48 12.24 -7.37
CA ARG A 122 -7.63 11.54 -7.95
C ARG A 122 -7.79 10.17 -7.30
N LEU A 123 -8.98 9.89 -6.81
CA LEU A 123 -9.38 8.61 -6.22
C LEU A 123 -10.32 7.89 -7.17
N ASP A 124 -9.95 6.67 -7.59
CA ASP A 124 -10.77 5.86 -8.47
C ASP A 124 -11.39 4.66 -7.72
N PRO A 125 -12.65 4.29 -8.03
CA PRO A 125 -13.40 3.27 -7.30
C PRO A 125 -13.02 1.82 -7.65
N ARG A 126 -12.21 1.57 -8.69
CA ARG A 126 -11.51 0.30 -8.95
C ARG A 126 -10.53 0.49 -10.13
N PRO A 127 -9.34 -0.11 -10.09
CA PRO A 127 -8.49 -0.28 -11.26
C PRO A 127 -9.18 -0.99 -12.43
#